data_AF-L0JLI5-F1
#
_entry.id   AF-L0JLI5-F1
#
_cell.length_a   1.000
_cell.length_b   1.000
_cell.length_c   1.000
_cell.angle_alpha   90.00
_cell.angle_beta   90.00
_cell.angle_gamma   90.00
#
_symmetry.space_group_name_H-M   'P 1'
#
loop_
_entity.id
_entity.type
_entity.pdbx_description
1 polymer ?
#
loop_
_entity_poly.entity_id
_entity_poly.type
_entity_poly.pdbx_seq_one_letter_code
_entity_poly.pdbx_strand_id
1 'polypeptide(L)'
;MSERTEAAIDTLEFVTRSPSRVRILERLDAEGSVSRDALSAEVDVVRTTLSRSLSALVDRGLIRERGQRYEITAAGALVADGVTAALERTDAAIRLRPVLERLDEEWLGVDPDRLTDATVVEATMANPYAPVTHHATTLAEADRVRAVLPAAGADPLEASTEAIENGAKFEMLLAEPVVESVRTDPTLAAAFESIVDQPSVSVSVVDRDVPVYLGVVDRAVQIGVHDDTGLPTALLESTDDRLREWAIARFDALKQGARPFDPDP
;
A
#
# COMPACT_ATOMS: atom_id res chain seq x y z
N MET A 1 14.46 18.83 25.99
CA MET A 1 13.27 19.28 25.22
C MET A 1 12.79 20.60 25.79
N SER A 2 12.14 21.46 25.01
CA SER A 2 11.56 22.71 25.52
C SER A 2 10.28 22.42 26.32
N GLU A 3 9.94 23.23 27.33
CA GLU A 3 8.64 23.17 28.03
C GLU A 3 7.45 23.14 27.07
N ARG A 4 7.54 23.82 25.91
CA ARG A 4 6.49 23.78 24.89
C ARG A 4 6.38 22.43 24.20
N THR A 5 7.50 21.74 23.99
CA THR A 5 7.51 20.39 23.40
C THR A 5 6.89 19.38 24.36
N GLU A 6 7.18 19.50 25.65
CA GLU A 6 6.58 18.66 26.68
C GLU A 6 5.07 18.86 26.76
N ALA A 7 4.59 20.11 26.78
CA ALA A 7 3.15 20.41 26.73
C ALA A 7 2.46 19.91 25.45
N ALA A 8 3.16 19.91 24.31
CA ALA A 8 2.64 19.35 23.06
C ALA A 8 2.51 17.82 23.14
N ILE A 9 3.53 17.13 23.68
CA ILE A 9 3.50 15.68 23.92
C ILE A 9 2.35 15.32 24.88
N ASP A 10 2.19 16.05 25.98
CA ASP A 10 1.11 15.81 26.95
C ASP A 10 -0.28 15.97 26.33
N THR A 11 -0.44 16.96 25.44
CA THR A 11 -1.69 17.18 24.70
C THR A 11 -1.98 16.03 23.76
N LEU A 12 -0.98 15.60 22.97
CA LEU A 12 -1.11 14.46 22.06
C LEU A 12 -1.38 13.16 22.81
N GLU A 13 -0.66 12.89 23.88
CA GLU A 13 -0.86 11.71 24.74
C GLU A 13 -2.27 11.73 25.34
N PHE A 14 -2.70 12.89 25.83
CA PHE A 14 -4.05 13.03 26.35
C PHE A 14 -5.09 12.69 25.27
N VAL A 15 -5.01 13.27 24.07
CA VAL A 15 -6.00 13.02 23.01
C VAL A 15 -5.97 11.55 22.57
N THR A 16 -4.80 11.04 22.22
CA THR A 16 -4.63 9.71 21.60
C THR A 16 -4.84 8.53 22.57
N ARG A 17 -4.74 8.74 23.88
CA ARG A 17 -5.02 7.69 24.89
C ARG A 17 -6.51 7.27 24.96
N SER A 18 -7.40 7.84 24.15
CA SER A 18 -8.80 7.38 24.04
C SER A 18 -9.34 7.58 22.63
N PRO A 19 -9.77 6.50 21.96
CA PRO A 19 -10.43 6.60 20.66
C PRO A 19 -11.65 7.53 20.67
N SER A 20 -12.40 7.57 21.78
CA SER A 20 -13.55 8.45 21.93
C SER A 20 -13.17 9.94 21.89
N ARG A 21 -12.00 10.33 22.41
CA ARG A 21 -11.56 11.74 22.38
C ARG A 21 -11.17 12.18 20.96
N VAL A 22 -10.49 11.30 20.23
CA VAL A 22 -10.17 11.50 18.81
C VAL A 22 -11.47 11.70 18.01
N ARG A 23 -12.41 10.75 18.10
CA ARG A 23 -13.70 10.82 17.40
C ARG A 23 -14.53 12.06 17.74
N ILE A 24 -14.52 12.50 19.01
CA ILE A 24 -15.20 13.74 19.42
C ILE A 24 -14.58 14.95 18.71
N LEU A 25 -13.24 15.05 18.67
CA LEU A 25 -12.57 16.15 18.01
C LEU A 25 -12.81 16.14 16.50
N GLU A 26 -12.67 15.00 15.83
CA GLU A 26 -12.98 14.85 14.40
C GLU A 26 -14.42 15.24 14.08
N ARG A 27 -15.37 14.79 14.90
CA ARG A 27 -16.79 15.11 14.71
C ARG A 27 -17.08 16.60 14.88
N LEU A 28 -16.48 17.22 15.89
CA LEU A 28 -16.64 18.66 16.14
C LEU A 28 -15.90 19.51 15.11
N ASP A 29 -14.80 19.03 14.55
CA ASP A 29 -14.09 19.70 13.46
C ASP A 29 -14.91 19.71 12.17
N ALA A 30 -15.49 18.56 11.81
CA ALA A 30 -16.34 18.43 10.63
C ALA A 30 -17.66 19.23 10.71
N GLU A 31 -18.28 19.33 11.88
CA GLU A 31 -19.64 19.91 12.04
C GLU A 31 -19.69 21.24 12.79
N GLY A 32 -18.58 21.66 13.40
CA GLY A 32 -18.44 22.88 14.19
C GLY A 32 -19.14 22.84 15.55
N SER A 33 -20.45 22.58 15.59
CA SER A 33 -21.28 22.57 16.81
C SER A 33 -22.16 21.32 16.91
N VAL A 34 -21.94 20.48 17.92
CA VAL A 34 -22.60 19.17 18.05
C VAL A 34 -23.25 19.01 19.43
N SER A 35 -24.43 18.38 19.48
CA SER A 35 -25.12 18.12 20.75
C SER A 35 -24.47 16.97 21.51
N ARG A 36 -24.65 16.95 22.84
CA ARG A 36 -24.15 15.86 23.67
C ARG A 36 -24.71 14.50 23.26
N ASP A 37 -25.99 14.43 22.90
CA ASP A 37 -26.64 13.18 22.52
C ASP A 37 -26.09 12.64 21.20
N ALA A 38 -25.80 13.52 20.23
CA ALA A 38 -25.15 13.13 18.98
C ALA A 38 -23.72 12.62 19.22
N LEU A 39 -22.93 13.30 20.07
CA LEU A 39 -21.61 12.81 20.46
C LEU A 39 -21.70 11.47 21.20
N SER A 40 -22.73 11.25 22.02
CA SER A 40 -22.94 9.99 22.72
C SER A 40 -23.24 8.82 21.78
N ALA A 41 -23.99 9.07 20.70
CA ALA A 41 -24.29 8.06 19.70
C ALA A 41 -23.03 7.68 18.88
N GLU A 42 -22.12 8.63 18.65
CA GLU A 42 -20.91 8.44 17.85
C GLU A 42 -19.86 7.54 18.54
N VAL A 43 -19.58 7.80 19.82
CA VAL A 43 -18.46 7.16 20.50
C VAL A 43 -18.80 5.84 21.19
N ASP A 44 -20.07 5.45 21.22
CA ASP A 44 -20.60 4.24 21.89
C ASP A 44 -19.99 4.01 23.29
N VAL A 45 -19.97 5.06 24.12
CA VAL A 45 -19.48 4.98 25.50
C VAL A 45 -20.56 5.33 26.51
N VAL A 46 -20.40 4.79 27.72
CA VAL A 46 -21.26 5.11 28.85
C VAL A 46 -21.23 6.63 29.14
N ARG A 47 -22.38 7.20 29.48
CA ARG A 47 -22.58 8.65 29.71
C ARG A 47 -21.54 9.29 30.66
N THR A 48 -21.09 8.56 31.67
CA THR A 48 -20.07 9.02 32.63
C THR A 48 -18.70 9.18 31.97
N THR A 49 -18.31 8.26 31.09
CA THR A 49 -17.08 8.34 30.30
C THR A 49 -17.13 9.49 29.31
N LEU A 50 -18.24 9.66 28.58
CA LEU A 50 -18.42 10.79 27.67
C LEU A 50 -18.30 12.13 28.42
N SER A 51 -18.96 12.25 29.59
CA SER A 51 -18.87 13.48 30.40
C SER A 51 -17.44 13.80 30.79
N ARG A 52 -16.67 12.79 31.23
CA ARG A 52 -15.26 12.97 31.62
C ARG A 52 -14.40 13.40 30.44
N SER A 53 -14.60 12.81 29.27
CA SER A 53 -13.89 13.21 28.05
C SER A 53 -14.20 14.65 27.65
N LEU A 54 -15.48 15.03 27.63
CA LEU A 54 -15.90 16.39 27.27
C LEU A 54 -15.36 17.42 28.26
N SER A 55 -15.51 17.20 29.56
CA SER A 55 -14.95 18.10 30.59
C SER A 55 -13.44 18.23 30.44
N ALA A 56 -12.71 17.13 30.27
CA ALA A 56 -11.25 17.17 30.15
C ALA A 56 -10.75 17.84 28.85
N LEU A 57 -11.53 17.79 27.76
CA LEU A 57 -11.28 18.53 26.52
C LEU A 57 -11.58 20.04 26.69
N VAL A 58 -12.63 20.39 27.44
CA VAL A 58 -12.94 21.79 27.80
C VAL A 58 -11.85 22.38 28.69
N ASP A 59 -11.40 21.65 29.72
CA ASP A 59 -10.36 22.10 30.66
C ASP A 59 -9.03 22.40 29.95
N ARG A 60 -8.78 21.73 28.82
CA ARG A 60 -7.61 21.95 27.95
C ARG A 60 -7.82 23.00 26.87
N GLY A 61 -9.01 23.58 26.79
CA GLY A 61 -9.37 24.59 25.79
C GLY A 61 -9.45 24.06 24.35
N LEU A 62 -9.51 22.74 24.16
CA LEU A 62 -9.63 22.13 22.83
C LEU A 62 -11.08 22.22 22.30
N ILE A 63 -12.05 22.16 23.22
CA ILE A 63 -13.46 22.38 22.90
C ILE A 63 -14.04 23.39 23.89
N ARG A 64 -15.24 23.89 23.59
CA ARG A 64 -16.00 24.74 24.50
C ARG A 64 -17.46 24.31 24.55
N GLU A 65 -18.08 24.48 25.71
CA GLU A 65 -19.52 24.29 25.87
C GLU A 65 -20.26 25.59 25.59
N ARG A 66 -21.30 25.52 24.74
CA ARG A 66 -22.22 26.63 24.47
C ARG A 66 -23.66 26.14 24.59
N GLY A 67 -24.27 26.45 25.73
CA GLY A 67 -25.61 25.95 26.04
C GLY A 67 -25.61 24.44 26.22
N GLN A 68 -26.32 23.71 25.36
CA GLN A 68 -26.39 22.24 25.39
C GLN A 68 -25.54 21.58 24.28
N ARG A 69 -24.63 22.33 23.66
CA ARG A 69 -23.79 21.89 22.55
C ARG A 69 -22.33 22.12 22.87
N TYR A 70 -21.48 21.37 22.19
CA TYR A 70 -20.03 21.53 22.21
C TYR A 70 -19.56 22.05 20.86
N GLU A 71 -18.52 22.87 20.88
CA GLU A 71 -17.88 23.41 19.69
C GLU A 71 -16.37 23.22 19.79
N ILE A 72 -15.71 22.91 18.68
CA ILE A 72 -14.25 22.90 18.62
C ILE A 72 -13.72 24.34 18.72
N THR A 73 -12.59 24.53 19.40
CA THR A 73 -11.88 25.82 19.37
C THR A 73 -10.86 25.83 18.22
N ALA A 74 -10.31 27.00 17.87
CA ALA A 74 -9.23 27.06 16.87
C ALA A 74 -7.99 26.24 17.30
N ALA A 75 -7.70 26.19 18.60
CA ALA A 75 -6.64 25.33 19.12
C ALA A 75 -7.01 23.84 19.03
N GLY A 76 -8.27 23.50 19.29
CA GLY A 76 -8.79 22.15 19.09
C GLY A 76 -8.69 21.66 17.65
N ALA A 77 -9.03 22.51 16.67
CA ALA A 77 -8.94 22.19 15.25
C ALA A 77 -7.50 21.89 14.83
N LEU A 78 -6.54 22.74 15.23
CA LEU A 78 -5.10 22.48 14.98
C LEU A 78 -4.63 21.15 15.57
N VAL A 79 -5.14 20.78 16.75
CA VAL A 79 -4.80 19.48 17.38
C VAL A 79 -5.50 18.32 16.66
N ALA A 80 -6.77 18.49 16.26
CA ALA A 80 -7.53 17.49 15.53
C ALA A 80 -6.83 17.17 14.19
N ASP A 81 -6.54 18.19 13.38
CA ASP A 81 -5.81 18.06 12.11
C ASP A 81 -4.48 17.33 12.29
N GLY A 82 -3.70 17.74 13.31
CA GLY A 82 -2.41 17.12 13.60
C GLY A 82 -2.51 15.66 14.04
N VAL A 83 -3.52 15.32 14.85
CA VAL A 83 -3.76 13.95 15.29
C VAL A 83 -4.25 13.07 14.13
N THR A 84 -5.20 13.55 13.32
CA THR A 84 -5.70 12.81 12.16
C THR A 84 -4.56 12.53 11.18
N ALA A 85 -3.76 13.54 10.81
CA ALA A 85 -2.62 13.35 9.92
C ALA A 85 -1.52 12.44 10.50
N ALA A 86 -1.37 12.38 11.83
CA ALA A 86 -0.45 11.44 12.48
C ALA A 86 -1.00 10.02 12.48
N LEU A 87 -2.30 9.84 12.71
CA LEU A 87 -2.98 8.55 12.67
C LEU A 87 -2.95 7.95 11.26
N GLU A 88 -3.24 8.75 10.22
CA GLU A 88 -3.17 8.31 8.81
C GLU A 88 -1.78 7.80 8.44
N ARG A 89 -0.72 8.56 8.78
CA ARG A 89 0.66 8.13 8.55
C ARG A 89 1.04 6.88 9.34
N THR A 90 0.58 6.78 10.58
CA THR A 90 0.86 5.61 11.43
C THR A 90 0.13 4.38 10.92
N ASP A 91 -1.12 4.51 10.47
CA ASP A 91 -1.88 3.44 9.82
C ASP A 91 -1.18 2.95 8.56
N ALA A 92 -0.77 3.87 7.68
CA ALA A 92 0.02 3.53 6.49
C ALA A 92 1.32 2.81 6.87
N ALA A 93 2.08 3.32 7.85
CA ALA A 93 3.31 2.66 8.29
C ALA A 93 3.06 1.23 8.82
N ILE A 94 1.95 1.00 9.53
CA ILE A 94 1.57 -0.34 10.01
C ILE A 94 1.16 -1.25 8.84
N ARG A 95 0.31 -0.77 7.93
CA ARG A 95 -0.21 -1.53 6.79
C ARG A 95 0.89 -1.89 5.80
N LEU A 96 1.81 -0.97 5.54
CA LEU A 96 2.87 -1.13 4.55
C LEU A 96 4.09 -1.89 5.09
N ARG A 97 4.21 -2.04 6.41
CA ARG A 97 5.31 -2.75 7.09
C ARG A 97 5.72 -4.07 6.44
N PRO A 98 4.81 -5.00 6.06
CA PRO A 98 5.18 -6.30 5.49
C PRO A 98 6.03 -6.20 4.22
N VAL A 99 5.83 -5.12 3.46
CA VAL A 99 6.54 -4.82 2.22
C VAL A 99 7.75 -3.93 2.51
N LEU A 100 7.59 -2.88 3.32
CA LEU A 100 8.68 -1.94 3.66
C LEU A 100 9.84 -2.59 4.41
N GLU A 101 9.60 -3.62 5.24
CA GLU A 101 10.67 -4.35 5.94
C GLU A 101 11.60 -5.14 4.99
N ARG A 102 11.16 -5.35 3.74
CA ARG A 102 11.89 -6.12 2.72
C ARG A 102 12.33 -5.29 1.53
N LEU A 103 11.93 -4.02 1.48
CA LEU A 103 12.32 -3.11 0.42
C LEU A 103 13.52 -2.29 0.84
N ASP A 104 14.60 -2.35 0.06
CA ASP A 104 15.71 -1.44 0.22
C ASP A 104 15.30 -0.01 -0.16
N GLU A 105 15.62 0.97 0.71
CA GLU A 105 15.32 2.39 0.48
C GLU A 105 15.89 2.90 -0.85
N GLU A 106 17.05 2.38 -1.25
CA GLU A 106 17.70 2.69 -2.53
C GLU A 106 16.90 2.19 -3.74
N TRP A 107 16.20 1.05 -3.59
CA TRP A 107 15.39 0.50 -4.68
C TRP A 107 14.06 1.23 -4.80
N LEU A 108 13.44 1.57 -3.66
CA LEU A 108 12.21 2.36 -3.60
C LEU A 108 12.41 3.68 -4.34
N GLY A 109 13.37 4.51 -3.94
CA GLY A 109 13.53 5.85 -4.52
C GLY A 109 12.22 6.66 -4.57
N VAL A 110 11.24 6.25 -3.78
CA VAL A 110 9.86 6.72 -3.71
C VAL A 110 9.65 7.27 -2.33
N ASP A 111 9.09 8.46 -2.30
CA ASP A 111 8.58 9.06 -1.07
C ASP A 111 7.49 8.14 -0.47
N PRO A 112 7.68 7.60 0.75
CA PRO A 112 6.69 6.74 1.40
C PRO A 112 5.30 7.38 1.51
N ASP A 113 5.21 8.71 1.50
CA ASP A 113 3.92 9.43 1.45
C ASP A 113 3.11 9.12 0.17
N ARG A 114 3.73 8.58 -0.89
CA ARG A 114 3.03 8.11 -2.10
C ARG A 114 2.41 6.72 -1.95
N LEU A 115 2.74 6.01 -0.88
CA LEU A 115 2.22 4.68 -0.58
C LEU A 115 1.05 4.74 0.42
N THR A 116 0.69 5.92 0.89
CA THR A 116 -0.31 6.10 1.97
C THR A 116 -1.68 5.50 1.62
N ASP A 117 -2.08 5.49 0.36
CA ASP A 117 -3.34 4.90 -0.11
C ASP A 117 -3.19 3.46 -0.65
N ALA A 118 -1.97 2.90 -0.60
CA ALA A 118 -1.73 1.55 -1.08
C ALA A 118 -2.32 0.51 -0.13
N THR A 119 -2.85 -0.56 -0.70
CA THR A 119 -3.29 -1.76 0.01
C THR A 119 -2.16 -2.79 0.03
N VAL A 120 -2.21 -3.71 1.00
CA VAL A 120 -1.24 -4.81 1.10
C VAL A 120 -2.00 -6.11 1.28
N VAL A 121 -1.68 -7.09 0.44
CA VAL A 121 -2.11 -8.49 0.57
C VAL A 121 -0.94 -9.29 1.11
N GLU A 122 -1.07 -9.78 2.34
CA GLU A 122 -0.03 -10.56 3.02
C GLU A 122 -0.29 -12.07 2.89
N ALA A 123 0.79 -12.84 2.74
CA ALA A 123 0.77 -14.27 2.95
C ALA A 123 0.52 -14.57 4.43
N THR A 124 -0.43 -15.46 4.72
CA THR A 124 -0.75 -15.88 6.09
C THR A 124 -0.72 -17.39 6.22
N MET A 125 -0.66 -17.93 7.43
CA MET A 125 -0.75 -19.38 7.63
C MET A 125 -2.05 -19.99 7.10
N ALA A 126 -3.14 -19.22 7.09
CA ALA A 126 -4.43 -19.67 6.57
C ALA A 126 -4.52 -19.54 5.04
N ASN A 127 -3.80 -18.58 4.46
CA ASN A 127 -3.74 -18.36 3.02
C ASN A 127 -2.31 -17.93 2.61
N PRO A 128 -1.38 -18.90 2.45
CA PRO A 128 0.02 -18.59 2.17
C PRO A 128 0.25 -18.07 0.74
N TYR A 129 -0.67 -18.36 -0.18
CA TYR A 129 -0.58 -17.94 -1.58
C TYR A 129 -1.39 -16.67 -1.87
N ALA A 130 -1.96 -16.01 -0.85
CA ALA A 130 -2.81 -14.82 -1.03
C ALA A 130 -2.21 -13.75 -1.95
N PRO A 131 -0.91 -13.38 -1.84
CA PRO A 131 -0.30 -12.39 -2.72
C PRO A 131 -0.31 -12.83 -4.19
N VAL A 132 0.02 -14.10 -4.45
CA VAL A 132 0.09 -14.66 -5.81
C VAL A 132 -1.30 -14.81 -6.42
N THR A 133 -2.28 -15.27 -5.64
CA THR A 133 -3.67 -15.39 -6.10
C THR A 133 -4.28 -14.03 -6.43
N HIS A 134 -4.03 -13.01 -5.60
CA HIS A 134 -4.46 -11.63 -5.89
C HIS A 134 -3.82 -11.14 -7.18
N HIS A 135 -2.51 -11.30 -7.32
CA HIS A 135 -1.77 -10.91 -8.52
C HIS A 135 -2.30 -11.58 -9.80
N ALA A 136 -2.51 -12.91 -9.77
CA ALA A 136 -3.05 -13.65 -10.91
C ALA A 136 -4.47 -13.18 -11.28
N THR A 137 -5.30 -12.87 -10.29
CA THR A 137 -6.63 -12.29 -10.51
C THR A 137 -6.54 -10.94 -11.22
N THR A 138 -5.61 -10.07 -10.79
CA THR A 138 -5.37 -8.78 -11.44
C THR A 138 -4.90 -8.95 -12.89
N LEU A 139 -4.05 -9.94 -13.17
CA LEU A 139 -3.54 -10.20 -14.52
C LEU A 139 -4.62 -10.72 -15.48
N ALA A 140 -5.52 -11.58 -15.00
CA ALA A 140 -6.58 -12.17 -15.83
C ALA A 140 -7.53 -11.12 -16.45
N GLU A 141 -7.70 -9.97 -15.78
CA GLU A 141 -8.56 -8.87 -16.22
C GLU A 141 -7.78 -7.74 -16.92
N ALA A 142 -6.48 -7.89 -17.13
CA ALA A 142 -5.61 -6.81 -17.59
C ALA A 142 -5.69 -6.54 -19.10
N ASP A 143 -5.65 -5.27 -19.50
CA ASP A 143 -5.46 -4.88 -20.91
C ASP A 143 -3.98 -4.64 -21.26
N ARG A 144 -3.22 -4.10 -20.29
CA ARG A 144 -1.81 -3.73 -20.47
C ARG A 144 -0.99 -4.01 -19.22
N VAL A 145 0.10 -4.74 -19.41
CA VAL A 145 1.02 -5.10 -18.34
C VAL A 145 2.44 -4.69 -18.71
N ARG A 146 3.10 -4.00 -17.77
CA ARG A 146 4.55 -3.82 -17.77
C ARG A 146 5.09 -4.35 -16.46
N ALA A 147 5.93 -5.37 -16.50
CA ALA A 147 6.38 -6.04 -15.28
C ALA A 147 7.87 -6.33 -15.27
N VAL A 148 8.49 -6.18 -14.10
CA VAL A 148 9.84 -6.65 -13.79
C VAL A 148 9.72 -7.83 -12.84
N LEU A 149 10.19 -9.00 -13.28
CA LEU A 149 10.00 -10.27 -12.60
C LEU A 149 11.33 -10.71 -11.97
N PRO A 150 11.44 -10.70 -10.63
CA PRO A 150 12.56 -11.32 -9.91
C PRO A 150 12.37 -12.83 -9.74
N ALA A 151 11.13 -13.29 -9.84
CA ALA A 151 10.67 -14.67 -9.73
C ALA A 151 9.48 -14.85 -10.69
N ALA A 152 9.23 -16.09 -11.12
CA ALA A 152 8.05 -16.46 -11.90
C ALA A 152 7.32 -17.63 -11.22
N GLY A 153 6.00 -17.66 -11.37
CA GLY A 153 5.13 -18.74 -10.91
C GLY A 153 4.20 -19.19 -12.02
N ALA A 154 3.72 -20.44 -11.95
CA ALA A 154 2.79 -20.99 -12.94
C ALA A 154 1.46 -20.21 -12.96
N ASP A 155 0.84 -19.97 -11.80
CA ASP A 155 -0.50 -19.34 -11.75
C ASP A 155 -0.54 -17.94 -12.40
N PRO A 156 0.41 -17.01 -12.14
CA PRO A 156 0.43 -15.73 -12.84
C PRO A 156 0.66 -15.86 -14.35
N LEU A 157 1.46 -16.83 -14.80
CA LEU A 157 1.68 -17.07 -16.24
C LEU A 157 0.42 -17.63 -16.90
N GLU A 158 -0.26 -18.59 -16.28
CA GLU A 158 -1.54 -19.13 -16.76
C GLU A 158 -2.61 -18.03 -16.84
N ALA A 159 -2.73 -17.17 -15.83
CA ALA A 159 -3.64 -16.03 -15.85
C ALA A 159 -3.29 -15.01 -16.96
N SER A 160 -2.00 -14.84 -17.25
CA SER A 160 -1.54 -13.99 -18.34
C SER A 160 -1.97 -14.54 -19.70
N THR A 161 -1.96 -15.87 -19.89
CA THR A 161 -2.39 -16.51 -21.14
C THR A 161 -3.82 -16.11 -21.51
N GLU A 162 -4.76 -16.19 -20.56
CA GLU A 162 -6.16 -15.81 -20.80
C GLU A 162 -6.29 -14.32 -21.19
N ALA A 163 -5.60 -13.43 -20.48
CA ALA A 163 -5.61 -11.99 -20.80
C ALA A 163 -5.04 -11.71 -22.20
N ILE A 164 -3.92 -12.37 -22.54
CA ILE A 164 -3.26 -12.22 -23.85
C ILE A 164 -4.16 -12.73 -24.99
N GLU A 165 -4.83 -13.87 -24.80
CA GLU A 165 -5.81 -14.39 -25.76
C GLU A 165 -6.98 -13.42 -25.98
N ASN A 166 -7.36 -12.68 -24.93
CA ASN A 166 -8.36 -11.61 -24.98
C ASN A 166 -7.83 -10.28 -25.56
N GLY A 167 -6.56 -10.21 -25.96
CA GLY A 167 -5.95 -9.08 -26.66
C GLY A 167 -5.07 -8.17 -25.80
N ALA A 168 -4.77 -8.57 -24.57
CA ALA A 168 -3.89 -7.81 -23.68
C ALA A 168 -2.45 -7.73 -24.21
N LYS A 169 -1.74 -6.67 -23.78
CA LYS A 169 -0.34 -6.42 -24.18
C LYS A 169 0.59 -6.50 -23.00
N PHE A 170 1.64 -7.31 -23.12
CA PHE A 170 2.58 -7.58 -22.04
C PHE A 170 3.99 -7.15 -22.43
N GLU A 171 4.66 -6.48 -21.50
CA GLU A 171 6.06 -6.06 -21.59
C GLU A 171 6.77 -6.53 -20.33
N MET A 172 7.60 -7.57 -20.44
CA MET A 172 8.21 -8.25 -19.31
C MET A 172 9.73 -8.08 -19.31
N LEU A 173 10.27 -7.69 -18.17
CA LEU A 173 11.71 -7.69 -17.88
C LEU A 173 11.99 -8.81 -16.88
N LEU A 174 12.77 -9.81 -17.30
CA LEU A 174 13.12 -10.95 -16.46
C LEU A 174 14.48 -10.73 -15.81
N ALA A 175 14.59 -11.01 -14.51
CA ALA A 175 15.89 -11.18 -13.87
C ALA A 175 16.53 -12.51 -14.31
N GLU A 176 17.86 -12.59 -14.25
CA GLU A 176 18.60 -13.80 -14.63
C GLU A 176 18.12 -15.10 -13.92
N PRO A 177 17.80 -15.08 -12.60
CA PRO A 177 17.25 -16.27 -11.92
C PRO A 177 15.92 -16.76 -12.51
N VAL A 178 15.11 -15.86 -13.07
CA VAL A 178 13.86 -16.22 -13.75
C VAL A 178 14.16 -16.91 -15.07
N VAL A 179 15.14 -16.42 -15.82
CA VAL A 179 15.57 -17.06 -17.07
C VAL A 179 16.06 -18.49 -16.82
N GLU A 180 16.85 -18.70 -15.77
CA GLU A 180 17.29 -20.03 -15.35
C GLU A 180 16.10 -20.91 -14.94
N SER A 181 15.17 -20.38 -14.14
CA SER A 181 13.99 -21.12 -13.68
C SER A 181 13.09 -21.56 -14.84
N VAL A 182 12.82 -20.66 -15.79
CA VAL A 182 12.03 -20.97 -17.01
C VAL A 182 12.71 -22.03 -17.86
N ARG A 183 14.05 -22.12 -17.86
CA ARG A 183 14.79 -23.12 -18.64
C ARG A 183 14.92 -24.48 -17.94
N THR A 184 14.84 -24.51 -16.61
CA THR A 184 15.14 -25.71 -15.80
C THR A 184 13.90 -26.38 -15.22
N ASP A 185 12.83 -25.63 -14.96
CA ASP A 185 11.55 -26.15 -14.49
C ASP A 185 10.59 -26.40 -15.67
N PRO A 186 10.24 -27.66 -15.98
CA PRO A 186 9.37 -27.98 -17.12
C PRO A 186 7.97 -27.36 -17.03
N THR A 187 7.43 -27.15 -15.83
CA THR A 187 6.11 -26.55 -15.64
C THR A 187 6.17 -25.05 -15.94
N LEU A 188 7.19 -24.35 -15.45
CA LEU A 188 7.39 -22.94 -15.79
C LEU A 188 7.74 -22.75 -17.27
N ALA A 189 8.58 -23.63 -17.84
CA ALA A 189 8.92 -23.62 -19.25
C ALA A 189 7.67 -23.67 -20.12
N ALA A 190 6.80 -24.67 -19.89
CA ALA A 190 5.57 -24.85 -20.67
C ALA A 190 4.61 -23.67 -20.53
N ALA A 191 4.43 -23.13 -19.32
CA ALA A 191 3.58 -21.95 -19.09
C ALA A 191 4.13 -20.71 -19.80
N PHE A 192 5.45 -20.50 -19.74
CA PHE A 192 6.10 -19.35 -20.36
C PHE A 192 6.13 -19.42 -21.90
N GLU A 193 6.42 -20.60 -22.46
CA GLU A 193 6.36 -20.86 -23.90
C GLU A 193 4.97 -20.54 -24.49
N SER A 194 3.90 -20.76 -23.72
CA SER A 194 2.54 -20.48 -24.17
C SER A 194 2.26 -19.00 -24.47
N ILE A 195 3.05 -18.08 -23.88
CA ILE A 195 2.85 -16.63 -24.02
C ILE A 195 3.97 -15.91 -24.77
N VAL A 196 5.22 -16.39 -24.72
CA VAL A 196 6.39 -15.62 -25.20
C VAL A 196 6.37 -15.32 -26.71
N ASP A 197 5.82 -16.23 -27.51
CA ASP A 197 5.75 -16.11 -28.97
C ASP A 197 4.57 -15.25 -29.47
N GLN A 198 3.73 -14.77 -28.56
CA GLN A 198 2.57 -13.97 -28.92
C GLN A 198 2.99 -12.55 -29.35
N PRO A 199 2.43 -11.99 -30.44
CA PRO A 199 2.86 -10.69 -30.97
C PRO A 199 2.53 -9.50 -30.04
N SER A 200 1.66 -9.70 -29.06
CA SER A 200 1.33 -8.72 -28.02
C SER A 200 2.24 -8.80 -26.79
N VAL A 201 3.19 -9.75 -26.77
CA VAL A 201 4.13 -9.99 -25.69
C VAL A 201 5.53 -9.57 -26.14
N SER A 202 6.27 -8.93 -25.23
CA SER A 202 7.69 -8.65 -25.44
C SER A 202 8.46 -8.94 -24.16
N VAL A 203 9.58 -9.63 -24.29
CA VAL A 203 10.39 -10.09 -23.17
C VAL A 203 11.82 -9.61 -23.35
N SER A 204 12.41 -9.09 -22.30
CA SER A 204 13.82 -8.73 -22.23
C SER A 204 14.40 -9.18 -20.90
N VAL A 205 15.71 -9.36 -20.83
CA VAL A 205 16.43 -9.78 -19.63
C VAL A 205 17.22 -8.61 -19.09
N VAL A 206 17.12 -8.38 -17.79
CA VAL A 206 17.90 -7.36 -17.08
C VAL A 206 19.08 -8.02 -16.37
N ASP A 207 20.29 -7.58 -16.69
CA ASP A 207 21.54 -8.09 -16.09
C ASP A 207 21.79 -7.50 -14.67
N ARG A 208 20.81 -6.80 -14.10
CA ARG A 208 20.87 -6.23 -12.74
C ARG A 208 20.01 -7.04 -11.80
N ASP A 209 20.42 -7.06 -10.55
CA ASP A 209 19.61 -7.62 -9.49
C ASP A 209 18.28 -6.88 -9.37
N VAL A 210 17.20 -7.64 -9.34
CA VAL A 210 15.84 -7.15 -9.17
C VAL A 210 15.36 -7.76 -7.85
N PRO A 211 15.40 -7.01 -6.74
CA PRO A 211 15.08 -7.57 -5.43
C PRO A 211 13.58 -7.78 -5.24
N VAL A 212 12.72 -7.16 -6.06
CA VAL A 212 11.26 -7.21 -5.88
C VAL A 212 10.53 -7.17 -7.21
N TYR A 213 9.33 -7.74 -7.20
CA TYR A 213 8.42 -7.65 -8.32
C TYR A 213 7.93 -6.21 -8.45
N LEU A 214 7.94 -5.67 -9.67
CA LEU A 214 7.34 -4.38 -10.01
C LEU A 214 6.42 -4.54 -11.21
N GLY A 215 5.12 -4.34 -11.01
CA GLY A 215 4.11 -4.41 -12.06
C GLY A 215 3.39 -3.07 -12.23
N VAL A 216 3.15 -2.67 -13.45
CA VAL A 216 2.11 -1.71 -13.83
C VAL A 216 1.07 -2.50 -14.62
N VAL A 217 -0.09 -2.73 -14.02
CA VAL A 217 -1.22 -3.44 -14.61
C VAL A 217 -2.34 -2.43 -14.80
N ASP A 218 -2.52 -1.99 -16.03
CA ASP A 218 -3.40 -0.89 -16.43
C ASP A 218 -3.18 0.40 -15.61
N ARG A 219 -4.04 0.65 -14.61
CA ARG A 219 -3.96 1.81 -13.72
C ARG A 219 -3.30 1.48 -12.38
N ALA A 220 -3.15 0.20 -12.05
CA ALA A 220 -2.61 -0.26 -10.78
C ALA A 220 -1.09 -0.43 -10.87
N VAL A 221 -0.41 -0.10 -9.78
CA VAL A 221 0.98 -0.45 -9.52
C VAL A 221 0.99 -1.56 -8.48
N GLN A 222 1.74 -2.61 -8.74
CA GLN A 222 1.94 -3.72 -7.83
C GLN A 222 3.43 -3.85 -7.48
N ILE A 223 3.74 -4.01 -6.19
CA ILE A 223 5.10 -4.27 -5.70
C ILE A 223 5.06 -5.53 -4.84
N GLY A 224 5.73 -6.59 -5.29
CA GLY A 224 5.74 -7.90 -4.63
C GLY A 224 7.08 -8.19 -3.97
N VAL A 225 7.04 -8.54 -2.69
CA VAL A 225 8.22 -8.94 -1.91
C VAL A 225 8.19 -10.44 -1.61
N HIS A 226 9.37 -11.02 -1.44
CA HIS A 226 9.56 -12.42 -1.09
C HIS A 226 10.46 -12.57 0.14
N ASP A 227 10.46 -13.76 0.75
CA ASP A 227 11.44 -14.11 1.79
C ASP A 227 12.76 -14.61 1.20
N ASP A 228 13.74 -14.90 2.05
CA ASP A 228 15.07 -15.39 1.65
C ASP A 228 15.03 -16.73 0.88
N THR A 229 13.90 -17.43 0.89
CA THR A 229 13.68 -18.67 0.13
C THR A 229 13.06 -18.44 -1.24
N GLY A 230 12.70 -17.19 -1.57
CA GLY A 230 12.05 -16.80 -2.81
C GLY A 230 10.53 -16.91 -2.78
N LEU A 231 9.92 -17.22 -1.62
CA LEU A 231 8.47 -17.32 -1.51
C LEU A 231 7.82 -15.93 -1.37
N PRO A 232 6.78 -15.60 -2.16
CA PRO A 232 6.08 -14.32 -2.03
C PRO A 232 5.44 -14.15 -0.65
N THR A 233 5.80 -13.08 0.05
CA THR A 233 5.31 -12.81 1.42
C THR A 233 4.26 -11.72 1.46
N ALA A 234 4.32 -10.74 0.56
CA ALA A 234 3.34 -9.67 0.50
C ALA A 234 3.33 -9.00 -0.89
N LEU A 235 2.18 -8.45 -1.24
CA LEU A 235 1.96 -7.67 -2.46
C LEU A 235 1.32 -6.34 -2.07
N LEU A 236 2.02 -5.24 -2.35
CA LEU A 236 1.47 -3.90 -2.29
C LEU A 236 0.77 -3.58 -3.60
N GLU A 237 -0.40 -2.97 -3.54
CA GLU A 237 -1.13 -2.47 -4.70
C GLU A 237 -1.60 -1.03 -4.49
N SER A 238 -1.49 -0.18 -5.52
CA SER A 238 -1.97 1.20 -5.47
C SER A 238 -2.43 1.68 -6.84
N THR A 239 -3.36 2.63 -6.85
CA THR A 239 -3.86 3.30 -8.06
C THR A 239 -3.43 4.78 -8.14
N ASP A 240 -2.53 5.21 -7.25
CA ASP A 240 -2.01 6.58 -7.24
C ASP A 240 -1.25 6.90 -8.53
N ASP A 241 -1.64 7.99 -9.20
CA ASP A 241 -1.07 8.39 -10.48
C ASP A 241 0.44 8.70 -10.38
N ARG A 242 0.92 9.26 -9.26
CA ARG A 242 2.33 9.63 -9.05
C ARG A 242 3.19 8.40 -8.81
N LEU A 243 2.65 7.38 -8.14
CA LEU A 243 3.32 6.09 -8.00
C LEU A 243 3.39 5.38 -9.36
N ARG A 244 2.32 5.44 -10.17
CA ARG A 244 2.32 4.86 -11.52
C ARG A 244 3.35 5.52 -12.43
N GLU A 245 3.43 6.84 -12.45
CA GLU A 245 4.45 7.57 -13.21
C GLU A 245 5.88 7.15 -12.80
N TRP A 246 6.12 7.00 -11.50
CA TRP A 246 7.39 6.49 -11.00
C TRP A 246 7.66 5.05 -11.47
N ALA A 247 6.69 4.15 -11.36
CA ALA A 247 6.85 2.75 -11.73
C ALA A 247 7.16 2.58 -13.23
N ILE A 248 6.49 3.36 -14.08
CA ILE A 248 6.76 3.42 -15.52
C ILE A 248 8.18 3.93 -15.78
N ALA A 249 8.60 5.03 -15.14
CA ALA A 249 9.94 5.57 -15.31
C ALA A 249 11.02 4.58 -14.86
N ARG A 250 10.76 3.85 -13.76
CA ARG A 250 11.67 2.81 -13.24
C ARG A 250 11.79 1.63 -14.20
N PHE A 251 10.65 1.17 -14.75
CA PHE A 251 10.59 0.14 -15.77
C PHE A 251 11.38 0.55 -17.03
N ASP A 252 11.12 1.75 -17.56
CA ASP A 252 11.78 2.26 -18.77
C ASP A 252 13.30 2.39 -18.56
N ALA A 253 13.73 2.81 -17.37
CA ALA A 253 15.16 2.89 -17.01
C ALA A 253 15.84 1.51 -16.97
N LEU A 254 15.16 0.49 -16.44
CA LEU A 254 15.67 -0.89 -16.45
C LEU A 254 15.74 -1.44 -17.88
N LYS A 255 14.71 -1.16 -18.69
CA LYS A 255 14.64 -1.62 -20.09
C LYS A 255 15.78 -1.09 -20.96
N GLN A 256 16.25 0.13 -20.72
CA GLN A 256 17.35 0.72 -21.52
C GLN A 256 18.65 -0.11 -21.50
N GLY A 257 18.91 -0.83 -20.40
CA GLY A 257 20.06 -1.73 -20.27
C GLY A 257 19.72 -3.20 -20.47
N ALA A 258 18.48 -3.53 -20.83
CA ALA A 258 18.03 -4.90 -20.98
C ALA A 258 18.46 -5.46 -22.35
N ARG A 259 18.78 -6.75 -22.38
CA ARG A 259 19.03 -7.51 -23.60
C ARG A 259 17.76 -8.25 -24.04
N PRO A 260 17.58 -8.54 -25.34
CA PRO A 260 16.49 -9.41 -25.77
C PRO A 260 16.53 -10.76 -25.04
N PHE A 261 15.37 -11.31 -24.72
CA PHE A 261 15.26 -12.68 -24.26
C PHE A 261 15.51 -13.63 -25.43
N ASP A 262 16.37 -14.62 -25.21
CA ASP A 262 16.61 -15.70 -26.16
C ASP A 262 15.91 -16.97 -25.63
N PRO A 263 14.86 -17.45 -26.31
CA PRO A 263 14.15 -18.66 -25.89
C PRO A 263 15.02 -19.92 -26.01
N ASP A 264 16.04 -19.91 -26.87
CA ASP A 264 16.99 -21.02 -27.00
C ASP A 264 18.21 -20.85 -26.06
N PRO A 265 18.70 -21.93 -25.42
CA PRO A 265 19.88 -21.89 -24.56
C PRO A 265 21.21 -21.74 -25.29
#